data_AF-A0A7X2CLM0-F1
#
_entry.id   AF-A0A7X2CLM0-F1
#
_cell.length_a   1.000
_cell.length_b   1.000
_cell.length_c   1.000
_cell.angle_alpha   90.00
_cell.angle_beta   90.00
_cell.angle_gamma   90.00
#
_symmetry.space_group_name_H-M   'P 1'
#
loop_
_entity.id
_entity.type
_entity.pdbx_description
1 polymer ?
#
loop_
_entity_poly.entity_id
_entity_poly.type
_entity_poly.pdbx_seq_one_letter_code
_entity_poly.pdbx_strand_id
1 'polypeptide(L)' 'TGWLEISIEDFAQSMDATEKQQENFAAIRRKIIEPAVKELTTKDGWMIQWRPVKKGRKVGALRFDFKRNDQLALAL' A
#
# COMPACT_ATOMS: atom_id res chain seq x y z
N THR A 1 -1.55 11.36 12.31
CA THR A 1 -1.35 11.06 10.89
C THR A 1 0.11 10.73 10.68
N GLY A 2 0.43 9.82 9.76
CA GLY A 2 1.80 9.39 9.47
C GLY A 2 1.97 9.10 7.99
N TRP A 3 3.21 8.90 7.58
CA TRP A 3 3.55 8.58 6.19
C TRP A 3 4.74 7.65 6.11
N LEU A 4 4.80 6.88 5.03
CA LEU A 4 5.93 6.04 4.68
C LEU A 4 6.21 6.22 3.19
N GLU A 5 7.47 6.47 2.84
CA GLU A 5 7.96 6.35 1.48
C GLU A 5 9.03 5.28 1.45
N ILE A 6 8.90 4.34 0.52
CA ILE A 6 9.75 3.15 0.42
C ILE A 6 9.96 2.81 -1.05
N SER A 7 11.16 2.35 -1.41
CA SER A 7 11.43 1.89 -2.78
C SER A 7 10.52 0.71 -3.14
N ILE A 8 10.27 0.49 -4.43
CA ILE A 8 9.45 -0.65 -4.84
C ILE A 8 10.16 -1.98 -4.54
N GLU A 9 11.49 -1.98 -4.59
CA GLU A 9 12.33 -3.13 -4.27
C GLU A 9 12.26 -3.48 -2.77
N ASP A 10 12.48 -2.50 -1.89
CA ASP A 10 12.42 -2.71 -0.43
C ASP A 10 10.99 -3.07 0.02
N PHE A 11 9.96 -2.50 -0.63
CA PHE A 11 8.57 -2.86 -0.38
C PHE A 11 8.30 -4.32 -0.75
N ALA A 12 8.76 -4.76 -1.92
CA ALA A 12 8.57 -6.13 -2.37
C ALA A 12 9.26 -7.13 -1.43
N GLN A 13 10.48 -6.80 -0.98
CA GLN A 13 11.20 -7.62 -0.01
C GLN A 13 10.50 -7.64 1.35
N SER A 14 10.06 -6.48 1.86
CA SER A 14 9.39 -6.38 3.17
C SER A 14 8.04 -7.10 3.22
N MET A 15 7.42 -7.31 2.07
CA MET A 15 6.14 -8.02 1.92
C MET A 15 6.33 -9.50 1.52
N ASP A 16 7.56 -9.99 1.49
CA ASP A 16 7.92 -11.34 1.00
C ASP A 16 7.26 -11.66 -0.35
N ALA A 17 7.24 -10.67 -1.26
CA ALA A 17 6.59 -10.82 -2.55
C ALA A 17 7.29 -11.91 -3.38
N THR A 18 6.52 -12.84 -3.93
CA THR A 18 7.03 -13.89 -4.83
C THR A 18 7.59 -13.29 -6.12
N GLU A 19 8.49 -13.99 -6.81
CA GLU A 19 9.06 -13.55 -8.10
C GLU A 19 7.96 -13.17 -9.11
N LYS A 20 6.87 -13.95 -9.17
CA LYS A 20 5.71 -13.68 -10.03
C LYS A 20 4.97 -12.39 -9.67
N GLN A 21 4.94 -12.03 -8.39
CA GLN A 21 4.35 -10.75 -7.97
C GLN A 21 5.30 -9.59 -8.28
N GLN A 22 6.61 -9.81 -8.22
CA GLN A 22 7.64 -8.80 -8.52
C GLN A 22 7.83 -8.54 -10.03
N GLU A 23 7.31 -9.41 -10.91
CA GLU A 23 7.44 -9.31 -12.37
C GLU A 23 7.12 -7.91 -12.91
N ASN A 24 6.11 -7.24 -12.36
CA ASN A 24 5.80 -5.86 -12.68
C ASN A 24 5.01 -5.17 -11.57
N PHE A 25 5.00 -3.84 -11.60
CA PHE A 25 4.27 -3.04 -10.62
C PHE A 25 2.77 -3.34 -10.59
N ALA A 26 2.16 -3.68 -11.72
CA ALA A 26 0.74 -4.01 -11.77
C ALA A 26 0.42 -5.29 -10.97
N ALA A 27 1.33 -6.27 -10.96
CA ALA A 27 1.21 -7.47 -10.15
C ALA A 27 1.35 -7.17 -8.65
N ILE A 28 2.36 -6.41 -8.21
CA ILE A 28 2.50 -5.95 -6.82
C ILE A 28 1.24 -5.21 -6.37
N ARG A 29 0.78 -4.24 -7.19
CA ARG A 29 -0.41 -3.44 -6.89
C ARG A 29 -1.65 -4.30 -6.66
N ARG A 30 -2.01 -5.15 -7.62
CA ARG A 30 -3.27 -5.92 -7.59
C ARG A 30 -3.25 -7.09 -6.61
N LYS A 31 -2.07 -7.62 -6.28
CA LYS A 31 -1.93 -8.83 -5.44
C LYS A 31 -1.55 -8.53 -3.99
N ILE A 32 -0.96 -7.36 -3.71
CA ILE A 32 -0.44 -7.03 -2.38
C ILE A 32 -1.08 -5.74 -1.87
N ILE A 33 -0.88 -4.63 -2.60
CA ILE A 33 -1.27 -3.30 -2.10
C ILE A 33 -2.80 -3.16 -1.99
N GLU A 34 -3.54 -3.44 -3.06
CA GLU A 34 -5.00 -3.25 -3.08
C GLU A 34 -5.72 -4.14 -2.06
N PRO A 35 -5.42 -5.46 -1.93
CA PRO A 35 -6.00 -6.30 -0.89
C PRO A 35 -5.68 -5.81 0.53
N ALA A 36 -4.41 -5.49 0.82
CA ALA A 36 -3.98 -5.08 2.16
C ALA A 36 -4.62 -3.75 2.57
N VAL A 37 -4.64 -2.76 1.67
CA VAL A 37 -5.29 -1.46 1.93
C VAL A 37 -6.78 -1.64 2.15
N LYS A 38 -7.46 -2.48 1.35
CA LYS A 38 -8.90 -2.75 1.51
C LYS A 38 -9.20 -3.38 2.86
N GLU A 39 -8.39 -4.35 3.29
CA GLU A 39 -8.54 -5.01 4.57
C GLU A 39 -8.36 -4.04 5.74
N LEU A 40 -7.23 -3.32 5.78
CA LEU A 40 -6.91 -2.35 6.84
C LEU A 40 -7.93 -1.21 6.94
N THR A 41 -8.50 -0.80 5.80
CA THR A 41 -9.51 0.28 5.78
C THR A 41 -10.90 -0.19 6.20
N THR A 42 -11.24 -1.44 5.91
CA THR A 42 -12.59 -1.98 6.19
C THR A 42 -12.69 -2.59 7.59
N LYS A 43 -11.64 -3.26 8.05
CA LYS A 43 -11.66 -4.05 9.30
C LYS A 43 -10.95 -3.38 10.46
N ASP A 44 -9.81 -2.73 10.18
CA ASP A 44 -8.88 -2.27 11.21
C ASP A 44 -8.99 -0.77 11.52
N GLY A 45 -9.95 -0.07 10.92
CA GLY A 45 -10.19 1.34 11.17
C GLY A 45 -9.03 2.23 10.75
N TRP A 46 -8.34 1.91 9.65
CA TRP A 46 -7.34 2.79 9.05
C TRP A 46 -7.93 3.60 7.89
N MET A 47 -7.45 4.83 7.74
CA MET A 47 -7.60 5.58 6.49
C MET A 47 -6.24 5.61 5.83
N ILE A 48 -6.09 4.94 4.69
CA ILE A 48 -4.83 4.81 3.96
C ILE A 48 -5.03 5.31 2.54
N GLN A 49 -4.17 6.23 2.12
CA GLN A 49 -4.00 6.64 0.73
C GLN A 49 -2.61 6.23 0.29
N TRP A 50 -2.46 5.85 -0.98
CA TRP A 50 -1.17 5.51 -1.53
C TRP A 50 -1.03 5.97 -2.98
N ARG A 51 0.20 6.27 -3.37
CA ARG A 51 0.53 6.67 -4.75
C ARG A 51 1.90 6.14 -5.19
N PRO A 52 2.07 5.76 -6.46
CA PRO A 52 3.38 5.45 -7.00
C PRO A 52 4.19 6.73 -7.20
N VAL A 53 5.47 6.69 -6.84
CA VAL A 53 6.45 7.75 -7.13
C VAL A 53 7.27 7.32 -8.35
N LYS A 54 7.21 8.12 -9.41
CA LYS A 54 7.85 7.82 -10.70
C LYS A 54 9.34 8.16 -10.68
N LYS A 55 10.15 7.30 -11.30
CA LYS A 55 11.54 7.55 -11.66
C LYS A 55 11.67 7.37 -13.17
N GLY A 56 11.46 8.48 -13.89
CA GLY A 56 11.27 8.46 -15.34
C GLY A 56 10.00 7.67 -15.73
N ARG A 57 10.12 6.69 -16.63
CA ARG A 57 8.99 5.86 -17.08
C ARG A 57 8.55 4.82 -16.05
N LYS A 58 9.44 4.43 -15.12
CA LYS A 58 9.21 3.36 -14.12
C LYS A 58 8.67 3.93 -12.81
N VAL A 59 8.02 3.08 -12.02
CA VAL A 59 7.72 3.38 -10.61
C VAL A 59 8.96 3.02 -9.81
N GLY A 60 9.53 3.98 -9.07
CA GLY A 60 10.72 3.76 -8.25
C GLY A 60 10.41 3.59 -6.76
N ALA A 61 9.28 4.13 -6.30
CA ALA A 61 8.88 4.06 -4.90
C ALA A 61 7.36 4.10 -4.73
N LEU A 62 6.91 3.80 -3.53
CA LEU A 62 5.54 3.93 -3.06
C LEU A 62 5.49 4.93 -1.91
N ARG A 63 4.52 5.84 -1.99
CA ARG A 63 4.19 6.75 -0.90
C ARG A 63 2.86 6.33 -0.30
N PHE A 64 2.86 6.07 1.00
CA PHE A 64 1.68 5.82 1.82
C PHE A 64 1.49 6.98 2.78
N ASP A 65 0.26 7.47 2.87
CA ASP A 65 -0.17 8.44 3.87
C ASP A 65 -1.35 7.81 4.62
N PHE A 66 -1.24 7.73 5.95
CA PHE A 66 -2.19 6.98 6.76
C PHE A 66 -2.52 7.65 8.09
N LYS A 67 -3.72 7.37 8.59
CA LYS A 67 -4.16 7.76 9.92
C LYS A 67 -5.19 6.77 10.46
N ARG A 68 -5.35 6.74 11.78
CA ARG A 68 -6.50 6.06 12.37
C ARG A 68 -7.78 6.77 11.95
N ASN A 69 -8.79 5.97 11.62
CA ASN A 69 -10.16 6.44 11.55
C ASN A 69 -10.66 6.54 13.00
N ASP A 70 -10.65 7.76 13.52
CA ASP A 70 -11.15 8.15 14.84
C ASP A 70 -12.67 8.12 14.94
N GLN A 71 -13.37 7.97 13.80
CA GLN A 71 -14.79 7.71 13.77
C GLN A 71 -15.07 6.25 14.18
N LEU A 72 -15.51 6.05 15.42
CA LEU A 72 -16.17 4.80 15.82
C LEU A 72 -17.26 4.50 14.77
N ALA A 73 -17.23 3.30 14.20
CA ALA A 73 -18.32 2.82 13.35
C ALA A 73 -19.59 2.96 14.19
N LEU A 74 -20.47 3.87 13.80
CA LEU A 74 -21.78 3.99 14.40
C LEU A 74 -22.50 2.68 14.04
N ALA A 75 -22.55 1.75 14.99
CA ALA A 75 -23.39 0.58 14.86
C ALA A 75 -24.83 1.07 14.81
N LEU A 76 -25.43 1.05 13.63
CA LEU A 76 -26.88 1.22 13.43
C LEU A 76 -27.57 -0.13 13.61
#